data_AF-A0A0F9BVM0-F1
#
_entry.id   AF-A0A0F9BVM0-F1
#
_cell.length_a   1.000
_cell.length_b   1.000
_cell.length_c   1.000
_cell.angle_alpha   90.00
_cell.angle_beta   90.00
_cell.angle_gamma   90.00
#
_symmetry.space_group_name_H-M   'P 1'
#
loop_
_entity.id
_entity.type
_entity.pdbx_description
1 polymer ?
#
loop_
_entity_poly.entity_id
_entity_poly.type
_entity_poly.pdbx_seq_one_letter_code
_entity_poly.pdbx_strand_id
1 'polypeptide(L)' 'MSVLPHIRCAVYTRKSSDDGLDQEFNSLDAQFEACAAYIASQRHEGWRHLPARYDDGGLS' A
#
# COMPACT_ATOMS: atom_id res chain seq x y z
N MET A 1 11.38 29.46 -8.34
CA MET A 1 11.24 28.36 -7.37
C MET A 1 10.43 27.26 -8.04
N SER A 2 10.97 26.06 -8.19
CA SER A 2 10.21 24.92 -8.75
C SER A 2 9.25 24.41 -7.67
N VAL A 3 7.98 24.23 -8.02
CA VAL A 3 6.99 23.61 -7.13
C VAL A 3 7.25 22.11 -7.13
N LEU A 4 7.42 21.51 -5.96
CA LEU A 4 7.52 20.05 -5.83
C LEU A 4 6.26 19.40 -6.41
N PRO A 5 6.39 18.37 -7.28
CA PRO A 5 5.25 17.69 -7.86
C PRO A 5 4.43 16.97 -6.78
N HIS A 6 3.10 17.04 -6.87
CA HIS A 6 2.21 16.27 -6.00
C HIS A 6 1.98 14.88 -6.58
N ILE A 7 2.65 13.87 -6.03
CA ILE A 7 2.59 12.49 -6.52
C ILE A 7 1.64 11.69 -5.63
N ARG A 8 0.50 11.27 -6.18
CA ARG A 8 -0.51 10.47 -5.48
C ARG A 8 -0.18 8.99 -5.63
N CYS A 9 -0.03 8.28 -4.52
CA CYS A 9 0.38 6.88 -4.49
C CYS A 9 -0.75 6.01 -3.93
N ALA A 10 -1.12 4.96 -4.66
CA ALA A 10 -1.98 3.89 -4.17
C ALA A 10 -1.13 2.67 -3.83
N VAL A 11 -1.58 1.87 -2.86
CA VAL A 11 -1.00 0.56 -2.55
C VAL A 11 -1.99 -0.50 -2.96
N TYR A 12 -1.53 -1.43 -3.80
CA TYR A 12 -2.26 -2.64 -4.15
C TYR A 12 -1.57 -3.83 -3.49
N THR A 13 -2.33 -4.67 -2.79
CA THR A 13 -1.83 -5.88 -2.17
C THR A 13 -2.52 -7.10 -2.75
N ARG A 14 -1.80 -8.23 -2.82
CA ARG A 14 -2.36 -9.49 -3.28
C ARG A 14 -1.84 -10.66 -2.45
N LYS A 15 -2.70 -11.64 -2.21
CA LYS A 15 -2.32 -12.96 -1.70
C LYS A 15 -2.41 -13.99 -2.84
N SER A 16 -1.50 -14.96 -2.84
CA SER A 16 -1.43 -16.01 -3.87
C SER A 16 -2.28 -17.25 -3.54
N SER A 17 -2.82 -17.35 -2.33
CA SER A 17 -3.64 -18.45 -1.83
C SER A 17 -4.59 -17.95 -0.74
N ASP A 18 -5.69 -18.65 -0.48
CA ASP A 18 -6.67 -18.23 0.54
C ASP A 18 -6.20 -18.45 1.99
N ASP A 19 -5.08 -19.17 2.19
CA ASP A 19 -4.58 -19.53 3.51
C ASP A 19 -4.34 -18.29 4.40
N GLY A 20 -5.07 -18.22 5.51
CA GLY A 20 -4.91 -17.20 6.54
C GLY A 20 -5.48 -15.82 6.18
N LEU A 21 -6.49 -15.73 5.31
CA LEU A 21 -7.20 -14.46 5.05
C LEU A 21 -7.98 -13.99 6.29
N ASP A 22 -8.46 -14.92 7.11
CA ASP A 22 -9.29 -14.64 8.29
C ASP A 22 -8.49 -14.22 9.53
N GLN A 23 -7.16 -14.12 9.44
CA GLN A 23 -6.31 -13.68 10.55
C GLN A 23 -6.40 -12.17 10.75
N GLU A 24 -6.31 -11.71 12.00
CA GLU A 24 -6.29 -10.28 12.35
C GLU A 24 -5.11 -9.52 11.71
N PHE A 25 -4.02 -10.23 11.41
CA PHE A 25 -2.90 -9.72 10.64
C PHE A 25 -2.47 -10.77 9.63
N ASN A 26 -2.49 -10.43 8.34
CA ASN A 26 -2.10 -11.36 7.28
C ASN A 26 -1.06 -10.73 6.34
N SER A 27 -0.67 -11.47 5.30
CA SER A 27 0.35 -11.00 4.36
C SER A 27 -0.06 -9.76 3.57
N LEU A 28 -1.35 -9.44 3.43
CA LEU A 28 -1.83 -8.19 2.82
C LEU A 28 -1.52 -7.01 3.73
N ASP A 29 -1.71 -7.14 5.06
CA ASP A 29 -1.37 -6.09 6.02
C ASP A 29 0.12 -5.79 6.03
N ALA A 30 0.95 -6.84 6.10
CA ALA A 30 2.40 -6.70 6.05
C ALA A 30 2.87 -6.01 4.74
N GLN A 31 2.29 -6.37 3.60
CA GLN A 31 2.56 -5.72 2.32
C GLN A 31 2.14 -4.25 2.35
N PHE A 32 0.94 -3.97 2.85
CA PHE A 32 0.40 -2.62 2.91
C PHE A 32 1.25 -1.71 3.79
N GLU A 33 1.61 -2.15 4.99
CA GLU A 33 2.44 -1.39 5.92
C GLU A 33 3.83 -1.09 5.34
N ALA A 34 4.47 -2.08 4.70
CA ALA A 34 5.76 -1.90 4.05
C ALA A 34 5.70 -0.85 2.93
N CYS A 35 4.70 -0.93 2.06
CA CYS A 35 4.51 0.03 0.97
C CYS A 35 4.12 1.43 1.48
N ALA A 36 3.24 1.52 2.48
CA ALA A 36 2.84 2.78 3.09
C ALA A 36 4.01 3.48 3.79
N ALA A 37 4.85 2.73 4.51
CA ALA A 37 6.08 3.24 5.11
C ALA A 37 7.07 3.74 4.05
N TYR A 38 7.19 3.01 2.93
CA TYR A 38 8.03 3.44 1.81
C TYR A 38 7.53 4.76 1.21
N ILE A 39 6.22 4.89 0.92
CA ILE A 39 5.62 6.15 0.43
C ILE A 39 5.86 7.29 1.43
N ALA A 40 5.70 7.03 2.73
CA ALA A 40 5.93 8.03 3.76
C ALA A 40 7.39 8.52 3.81
N SER A 41 8.35 7.64 3.54
CA SER A 41 9.77 8.02 3.46
C SER A 41 10.06 8.99 2.30
N GLN A 42 9.26 8.91 1.21
CA GLN A 42 9.35 9.78 0.03
C GLN A 42 8.52 11.07 0.11
N ARG A 43 8.02 11.46 1.30
CA ARG A 43 7.26 12.71 1.47
C ARG A 43 7.99 13.96 0.96
N HIS A 44 9.31 13.96 0.99
CA HIS A 44 10.16 15.07 0.55
C HIS A 44 10.17 15.24 -0.97
N GLU A 45 9.86 14.17 -1.71
CA GLU A 45 9.66 14.17 -3.17
C GLU A 45 8.21 14.50 -3.56
N GLY A 46 7.37 14.93 -2.59
CA GLY A 46 5.97 15.30 -2.82
C GLY A 46 5.00 14.12 -2.90
N TRP A 47 5.43 12.93 -2.46
CA TRP A 47 4.58 11.73 -2.44
C TRP A 47 3.51 11.82 -1.35
N ARG A 48 2.30 11.34 -1.69
CA ARG A 48 1.12 11.34 -0.82
C ARG A 48 0.37 10.03 -0.98
N HIS A 49 0.30 9.25 0.09
CA HIS A 49 -0.50 8.03 0.14
C HIS A 49 -2.01 8.35 0.05
N LEU A 50 -2.73 7.56 -0.73
CA LEU A 50 -4.20 7.63 -0.83
C LEU A 50 -4.87 6.87 0.31
N PRO A 51 -6.04 7.33 0.79
CA PRO A 51 -6.74 6.66 1.89
C PRO A 51 -7.44 5.35 1.49
N ALA A 52 -7.69 5.15 0.19
CA ALA A 52 -8.34 3.94 -0.29
C ALA A 52 -7.38 2.74 -0.26
N ARG A 53 -7.89 1.59 0.18
CA ARG A 53 -7.17 0.31 0.22
C ARG A 53 -7.60 -0.55 -0.96
N TYR A 54 -6.64 -1.19 -1.61
CA TYR A 54 -6.86 -2.01 -2.82
C TYR A 54 -6.25 -3.39 -2.57
N ASP A 55 -7.07 -4.33 -2.12
CA ASP A 55 -6.60 -5.67 -1.75
C ASP A 55 -7.23 -6.73 -2.64
N ASP A 56 -6.44 -7.73 -3.00
CA ASP A 56 -6.85 -8.94 -3.70
C ASP A 56 -6.55 -10.17 -2.84
N GLY A 57 -7.60 -10.84 -2.38
CA GLY A 57 -7.49 -12.04 -1.53
C GLY A 57 -6.89 -13.26 -2.23
N GLY A 58 -6.74 -13.25 -3.56
CA GLY A 58 -6.23 -14.38 -4.34
C GLY A 58 -7.31 -15.29 -4.92
N LEU A 59 -8.59 -14.91 -4.82
CA LEU A 59 -9.71 -15.64 -5.40
C LEU A 59 -9.66 -15.54 -6.93
N SER A 60 -9.62 -16.67 -7.64
CA SER A 60 -9.72 -16.78 -9.10
C SER A 60 -10.54 -17.99 -9.50
#